data_AF-A0A836U8P9-F1
#
_entry.id   AF-A0A836U8P9-F1
#
_cell.length_a   1.000
_cell.length_b   1.000
_cell.length_c   1.000
_cell.angle_alpha   90.00
_cell.angle_beta   90.00
_cell.angle_gamma   90.00
#
_symmetry.space_group_name_H-M   'P 1'
#
loop_
_entity.id
_entity.type
_entity.pdbx_description
1 polymer ?
#
loop_
_entity_poly.entity_id
_entity_poly.type
_entity_poly.pdbx_seq_one_letter_code
_entity_poly.pdbx_strand_id
1 'polypeptide(L)'
;MPVSLDAVADVVIVEGPAEIRRLDQERVVVITANLTGRDLGSAVADIQAATAGMPLPDGFSINIGGQNEEMERSFESMRFAMLLAVFLVYLVMASQFESLLHPLVIMFTIPLGMVGSILALLALDETVSVVVLIGLIMLAGIVVNNAIVLVDYVNMLRRRDNMAKLEAVAEAGRLRLRPIL
;
A
#
# COMPACT_ATOMS: atom_id res chain seq x y z
N MET A 1 52.31 24.64 48.72
CA MET A 1 51.12 25.40 49.18
C MET A 1 49.94 24.93 48.34
N PRO A 2 48.79 24.57 48.94
CA PRO A 2 47.61 24.28 48.15
C PRO A 2 47.19 25.57 47.42
N VAL A 3 46.89 25.45 46.12
CA VAL A 3 46.45 26.57 45.27
C VAL A 3 44.97 26.36 44.99
N SER A 4 44.18 27.43 45.05
CA SER A 4 42.74 27.38 44.81
C SER A 4 42.42 27.26 43.31
N LEU A 5 41.29 26.63 42.97
CA LEU A 5 40.94 26.28 41.58
C LEU A 5 40.72 27.52 40.70
N ASP A 6 40.27 28.62 41.30
CA ASP A 6 40.12 29.94 40.68
C ASP A 6 41.44 30.56 40.21
N ALA A 7 42.58 30.14 40.78
CA ALA A 7 43.89 30.64 40.36
C ALA A 7 44.38 30.05 39.02
N VAL A 8 43.71 29.00 38.51
CA VAL A 8 44.11 28.27 37.29
C VAL A 8 42.99 28.04 36.29
N ALA A 9 41.73 28.30 36.64
CA ALA A 9 40.59 28.13 35.74
C ALA A 9 39.43 29.09 36.08
N ASP A 10 38.73 29.57 35.04
CA ASP A 10 37.47 30.29 35.19
C ASP A 10 36.31 29.28 35.25
N VAL A 11 35.60 29.25 36.38
CA VAL A 11 34.46 28.35 36.59
C VAL A 11 33.17 29.14 36.39
N VAL A 12 32.52 28.92 35.25
CA VAL A 12 31.23 29.52 34.91
C VAL A 12 30.16 28.44 34.76
N ILE A 13 28.98 28.69 35.34
CA ILE A 13 27.82 27.84 35.11
C ILE A 13 27.19 28.28 33.79
N VAL A 14 27.13 27.36 32.83
CA VAL A 14 26.52 27.56 31.52
C VAL A 14 25.37 26.57 31.32
N GLU A 15 24.31 27.02 30.65
CA GLU A 15 23.28 26.10 30.18
C GLU A 15 23.81 25.33 28.97
N GLY A 16 23.91 24.01 29.12
CA GLY A 16 24.27 23.08 28.06
C GLY A 16 23.07 22.26 27.61
N PRO A 17 23.17 21.58 26.45
CA PRO A 17 22.13 20.66 26.01
C PRO A 17 21.93 19.55 27.04
N ALA A 18 20.68 19.36 27.50
CA ALA A 18 20.34 18.29 28.43
C ALA A 18 20.52 16.89 27.80
N GLU A 19 20.30 16.79 26.49
CA GLU A 19 20.50 15.57 25.71
C GLU A 19 20.86 15.93 24.26
N ILE A 20 21.78 15.19 23.65
CA ILE A 20 22.09 15.30 22.23
C ILE A 20 21.61 14.02 21.53
N ARG A 21 20.46 14.10 20.87
CA ARG A 21 19.94 13.01 20.05
C ARG A 21 20.52 13.08 18.64
N ARG A 22 20.81 11.91 18.10
CA ARG A 22 21.30 11.76 16.73
C ARG A 22 20.54 10.66 16.01
N LEU A 23 20.23 10.90 14.74
CA LEU A 23 19.73 9.92 13.80
C LEU A 23 20.66 9.99 12.58
N ASP A 24 21.16 8.85 12.11
CA ASP A 24 22.07 8.78 10.95
C ASP A 24 23.25 9.77 11.03
N GLN A 25 23.84 9.90 12.22
CA GLN A 25 24.96 10.80 12.57
C GLN A 25 24.64 12.30 12.57
N GLU A 26 23.45 12.71 12.16
CA GLU A 26 22.96 14.08 12.22
C GLU A 26 22.30 14.40 13.56
N ARG A 27 22.44 15.63 14.05
CA ARG A 27 21.77 16.07 15.29
C ARG A 27 20.30 16.32 14.99
N VAL A 28 19.43 15.73 15.80
CA VAL A 28 17.99 15.83 15.60
C VAL A 28 17.28 16.35 16.84
N VAL A 29 16.23 17.13 16.61
CA VAL A 29 15.24 17.48 17.63
C VAL A 29 14.00 16.68 17.30
N VAL A 30 13.55 15.86 18.26
CA VAL A 30 12.40 15.00 18.04
C VAL A 30 11.18 15.61 18.67
N ILE A 31 10.17 15.84 17.83
CA ILE A 31 8.85 16.32 18.22
C ILE A 31 7.90 15.14 18.13
N THR A 32 7.27 14.77 19.25
CA THR A 32 6.30 13.68 19.31
C THR A 32 4.89 14.24 19.38
N ALA A 33 3.96 13.58 18.68
CA ALA A 33 2.54 13.88 18.71
C ALA A 33 1.75 12.57 18.65
N ASN A 34 0.60 12.53 19.32
CA ASN A 34 -0.33 11.42 19.26
C ASN A 34 -1.59 11.85 18.51
N LEU A 35 -2.10 10.96 17.67
CA LEU A 35 -3.33 11.20 16.91
C LEU A 35 -4.51 10.56 17.63
N THR A 36 -5.63 11.27 17.67
CA THR A 36 -6.90 10.78 18.23
C THR A 36 -8.04 11.17 17.29
N GLY A 37 -8.79 10.19 16.81
CA GLY A 37 -9.98 10.44 15.96
C GLY A 37 -9.68 10.94 14.55
N ARG A 38 -8.44 10.81 14.07
CA ARG A 38 -8.03 11.14 12.69
C ARG A 38 -7.10 10.06 12.15
N ASP A 39 -7.13 9.86 10.84
CA ASP A 39 -6.22 8.94 10.16
C ASP A 39 -4.79 9.51 10.07
N LEU A 40 -3.81 8.62 10.05
CA LEU A 40 -2.39 8.99 10.01
C LEU A 40 -2.05 9.74 8.71
N GLY A 41 -2.62 9.34 7.57
CA GLY A 41 -2.32 9.93 6.27
C GLY A 41 -2.73 11.40 6.17
N SER A 42 -3.97 11.74 6.55
CA SER A 42 -4.46 13.11 6.53
C SER A 42 -3.72 14.01 7.53
N ALA A 43 -3.39 13.48 8.71
CA ALA A 43 -2.64 14.22 9.69
C ALA A 43 -1.21 14.53 9.21
N VAL A 44 -0.54 13.56 8.58
CA VAL A 44 0.79 13.76 7.98
C VAL A 44 0.73 14.77 6.84
N ALA A 45 -0.28 14.70 5.98
CA ALA A 45 -0.47 15.66 4.90
C ALA A 45 -0.67 17.10 5.42
N ASP A 46 -1.46 17.28 6.48
CA ASP A 46 -1.65 18.58 7.13
C ASP A 46 -0.33 19.10 7.73
N ILE A 47 0.46 18.24 8.39
CA ILE A 47 1.76 18.59 8.95
C ILE A 47 2.74 18.98 7.85
N GLN A 48 2.78 18.24 6.74
CA GLN A 48 3.61 18.57 5.58
C GLN A 48 3.21 19.92 4.98
N ALA A 49 1.91 20.16 4.80
CA ALA A 49 1.41 21.43 4.28
C ALA A 49 1.75 22.62 5.20
N ALA A 50 1.63 22.44 6.51
CA ALA A 50 1.96 23.46 7.49
C ALA A 50 3.47 23.74 7.59
N THR A 51 4.30 22.71 7.43
CA THR A 51 5.77 22.83 7.53
C THR A 51 6.43 23.28 6.23
N ALA A 52 5.81 23.02 5.06
CA ALA A 52 6.34 23.41 3.76
C ALA A 52 6.52 24.94 3.59
N GLY A 53 5.74 25.75 4.29
CA GLY A 53 5.84 27.22 4.26
C GLY A 53 6.71 27.84 5.35
N MET A 54 7.32 27.04 6.23
CA MET A 54 8.05 27.55 7.38
C MET A 54 9.47 27.99 6.98
N PRO A 55 9.89 29.24 7.29
CA PRO A 55 11.26 29.67 7.05
C PRO A 55 12.20 28.92 8.00
N LEU A 56 12.87 27.90 7.48
CA LEU A 56 13.89 27.16 8.20
C LEU A 56 15.25 27.85 8.04
N PRO A 57 16.06 27.96 9.10
CA PRO A 57 17.45 28.39 8.97
C PRO A 57 18.25 27.44 8.07
N ASP A 58 19.31 27.94 7.45
CA ASP A 58 20.17 27.13 6.59
C ASP A 58 20.71 25.90 7.33
N GLY A 59 20.62 24.73 6.69
CA GLY A 59 21.09 23.46 7.23
C GLY A 59 20.08 22.71 8.11
N PHE A 60 18.83 23.19 8.23
CA PHE A 60 17.75 22.45 8.89
C PHE A 60 16.80 21.82 7.88
N SER A 61 16.40 20.58 8.15
CA SER A 61 15.36 19.85 7.41
C SER A 61 14.31 19.30 8.39
N ILE A 62 13.07 19.19 7.91
CA ILE A 62 11.99 18.55 8.66
C ILE A 62 11.67 17.24 7.97
N ASN A 63 11.81 16.13 8.71
CA ASN A 63 11.44 14.80 8.26
C ASN A 63 10.37 14.22 9.19
N ILE A 64 9.33 13.62 8.62
CA ILE A 64 8.26 12.97 9.37
C ILE A 64 8.59 11.48 9.47
N GLY A 65 9.03 11.05 10.65
CA GLY A 65 9.40 9.66 10.93
C GLY A 65 8.35 8.88 11.73
N GLY A 66 8.75 7.72 12.23
CA GLY A 66 7.92 6.89 13.10
C GLY A 66 6.88 6.07 12.34
N GLN A 67 5.63 6.05 12.80
CA GLN A 67 4.56 5.24 12.19
C GLN A 67 4.33 5.55 10.70
N ASN A 68 4.51 6.82 10.29
CA ASN A 68 4.35 7.18 8.87
C ASN A 68 5.42 6.52 7.99
N GLU A 69 6.68 6.54 8.41
CA GLU A 69 7.79 5.94 7.68
C GLU A 69 7.66 4.41 7.60
N GLU A 70 7.18 3.76 8.66
CA GLU A 70 6.84 2.34 8.64
C GLU A 70 5.68 2.03 7.69
N MET A 71 4.65 2.89 7.67
CA MET A 71 3.50 2.77 6.76
C MET A 71 3.92 2.94 5.30
N GLU A 72 4.73 3.95 4.98
CA GLU A 72 5.24 4.20 3.63
C GLU A 72 6.09 3.03 3.12
N ARG A 73 7.04 2.53 3.93
CA ARG A 73 7.84 1.34 3.59
C ARG A 73 6.99 0.10 3.36
N SER A 74 5.96 -0.09 4.19
CA SER A 74 5.03 -1.22 4.04
C SER A 74 4.18 -1.08 2.78
N PHE A 75 3.70 0.12 2.46
CA PHE A 75 2.95 0.40 1.24
C PHE A 75 3.80 0.24 -0.02
N GLU A 76 5.05 0.67 -0.01
CA GLU A 76 5.97 0.46 -1.13
C GLU A 76 6.18 -1.03 -1.39
N SER A 77 6.47 -1.79 -0.33
CA SER A 77 6.67 -3.23 -0.39
C SER A 77 5.41 -3.96 -0.89
N MET A 78 4.23 -3.57 -0.39
CA MET A 78 2.95 -4.15 -0.80
C MET A 78 2.57 -3.78 -2.23
N ARG A 79 2.84 -2.54 -2.66
CA ARG A 79 2.64 -2.11 -4.05
C ARG A 79 3.52 -2.93 -4.98
N PHE A 80 4.79 -3.12 -4.64
CA PHE A 80 5.69 -3.99 -5.40
C PHE A 80 5.16 -5.43 -5.45
N ALA A 81 4.77 -6.00 -4.30
CA ALA A 81 4.21 -7.34 -4.23
C ALA A 81 2.92 -7.51 -5.05
N MET A 82 2.03 -6.51 -5.03
CA MET A 82 0.79 -6.52 -5.80
C MET A 82 1.06 -6.49 -7.31
N LEU A 83 1.96 -5.62 -7.77
CA LEU A 83 2.37 -5.57 -9.18
C LEU A 83 3.02 -6.88 -9.62
N LEU A 84 3.90 -7.43 -8.78
CA LEU A 84 4.55 -8.71 -9.04
C LEU A 84 3.54 -9.86 -9.10
N ALA A 85 2.57 -9.90 -8.17
CA ALA A 85 1.51 -10.90 -8.17
C ALA A 85 0.65 -10.83 -9.44
N VAL A 86 0.22 -9.63 -9.81
CA VAL A 86 -0.51 -9.36 -11.07
C VAL A 86 0.30 -9.84 -12.28
N PHE A 87 1.58 -9.52 -12.33
CA PHE A 87 2.47 -9.95 -13.41
C PHE A 87 2.63 -11.48 -13.47
N LEU A 88 2.86 -12.13 -12.34
CA LEU A 88 2.98 -13.59 -12.27
C LEU A 88 1.68 -14.30 -12.65
N VAL A 89 0.54 -13.81 -12.17
CA VAL A 89 -0.79 -14.31 -12.56
C VAL A 89 -0.98 -14.20 -14.07
N TYR A 90 -0.63 -13.06 -14.67
CA TYR A 90 -0.69 -12.88 -16.11
C TYR A 90 0.18 -13.90 -16.86
N LEU A 91 1.41 -14.15 -16.41
CA LEU A 91 2.30 -15.14 -17.04
C LEU A 91 1.76 -16.57 -16.97
N VAL A 92 1.28 -16.99 -15.79
CA VAL A 92 0.67 -18.31 -15.60
C VAL A 92 -0.54 -18.47 -16.53
N MET A 93 -1.34 -17.42 -16.63
CA MET A 93 -2.52 -17.39 -17.49
C MET A 93 -2.17 -17.42 -18.99
N ALA A 94 -1.19 -16.62 -19.40
CA ALA A 94 -0.72 -16.63 -20.79
C ALA A 94 -0.21 -18.01 -21.22
N SER A 95 0.49 -18.70 -20.31
CA SER A 95 0.93 -20.08 -20.50
C SER A 95 -0.26 -21.05 -20.58
N GLN A 96 -1.23 -20.94 -19.66
CA GLN A 96 -2.39 -21.81 -19.60
C GLN A 96 -3.30 -21.73 -20.84
N PHE A 97 -3.55 -20.51 -21.34
CA PHE A 97 -4.46 -20.29 -22.46
C PHE A 97 -3.77 -20.30 -23.83
N GLU A 98 -2.45 -20.46 -23.87
CA GLU A 98 -1.60 -20.30 -25.07
C GLU A 98 -1.95 -19.01 -25.85
N SER A 99 -2.32 -17.95 -25.13
CA SER A 99 -2.89 -16.73 -25.69
C SER A 99 -2.62 -15.56 -24.78
N LEU A 100 -2.28 -14.41 -25.37
CA LEU A 100 -2.05 -13.15 -24.64
C LEU A 100 -3.34 -12.33 -24.46
N LEU A 101 -4.37 -12.61 -25.26
CA LEU A 101 -5.63 -11.84 -25.22
C LEU A 101 -6.58 -12.34 -24.14
N HIS A 102 -6.69 -13.65 -23.93
CA HIS A 102 -7.56 -14.22 -22.89
C HIS A 102 -7.18 -13.77 -21.48
N PRO A 103 -5.88 -13.80 -21.07
CA PRO A 103 -5.44 -13.26 -19.79
C PRO A 103 -5.73 -11.77 -19.63
N LEU A 104 -5.52 -10.98 -20.69
CA LEU A 104 -5.77 -9.53 -20.64
C LEU A 104 -7.23 -9.22 -20.30
N VAL A 105 -8.19 -9.92 -20.94
CA VAL A 105 -9.62 -9.75 -20.67
C VAL A 105 -9.97 -10.11 -19.23
N ILE A 106 -9.33 -11.14 -18.68
CA ILE A 106 -9.52 -11.55 -17.29
C ILE A 106 -8.95 -10.51 -16.32
N MET A 107 -7.79 -9.93 -16.62
CA MET A 107 -7.17 -8.89 -15.77
C MET A 107 -8.02 -7.63 -15.64
N PHE A 108 -8.91 -7.34 -16.60
CA PHE A 108 -9.88 -6.24 -16.50
C PHE A 108 -10.91 -6.41 -15.36
N THR A 109 -11.04 -7.60 -14.77
CA THR A 109 -11.91 -7.80 -13.61
C THR A 109 -11.31 -7.24 -12.31
N ILE A 110 -9.97 -7.05 -12.24
CA ILE A 110 -9.29 -6.53 -11.05
C ILE A 110 -9.67 -5.07 -10.76
N PRO A 111 -9.60 -4.13 -11.74
CA PRO A 111 -10.10 -2.77 -11.54
C PRO A 111 -11.56 -2.73 -11.05
N LEU A 112 -12.41 -3.62 -11.58
CA LEU A 112 -13.81 -3.69 -11.18
C LEU A 112 -13.97 -4.14 -9.71
N GLY A 113 -13.17 -5.13 -9.28
CA GLY A 113 -13.10 -5.55 -7.87
C GLY A 113 -12.61 -4.45 -6.94
N MET A 114 -11.60 -3.67 -7.35
CA MET A 114 -11.08 -2.54 -6.57
C MET A 114 -12.14 -1.47 -6.32
N VAL A 115 -13.01 -1.18 -7.29
CA VAL A 115 -14.13 -0.24 -7.09
C VAL A 115 -15.04 -0.72 -5.95
N GLY A 116 -15.36 -2.02 -5.91
CA GLY A 116 -16.15 -2.61 -4.84
C GLY A 116 -15.48 -2.49 -3.46
N SER A 117 -14.16 -2.69 -3.39
CA SER A 117 -13.40 -2.53 -2.15
C SER A 117 -13.33 -1.08 -1.68
N ILE A 118 -13.13 -0.12 -2.59
CA ILE A 118 -13.12 1.30 -2.24
C ILE A 118 -14.49 1.72 -1.70
N LEU A 119 -15.58 1.28 -2.35
CA LEU A 119 -16.93 1.54 -1.85
C LEU A 119 -17.18 0.93 -0.47
N ALA A 120 -16.68 -0.27 -0.22
CA ALA A 120 -16.78 -0.90 1.11
C ALA A 120 -16.01 -0.12 2.18
N LEU A 121 -14.79 0.32 1.90
CA LEU A 121 -14.01 1.14 2.84
C LEU A 121 -14.70 2.46 3.15
N LEU A 122 -15.24 3.13 2.12
CA LEU A 122 -16.01 4.37 2.30
C LEU A 122 -17.29 4.14 3.12
N ALA A 123 -17.97 3.00 2.95
CA ALA A 123 -19.17 2.68 3.71
C ALA A 123 -18.87 2.35 5.19
N LEU A 124 -17.69 1.81 5.48
CA LEU A 124 -17.24 1.46 6.83
C LEU A 124 -16.48 2.60 7.52
N ASP A 125 -16.22 3.71 6.82
CA ASP A 125 -15.36 4.82 7.27
C ASP A 125 -13.96 4.36 7.69
N GLU A 126 -13.44 3.35 6.99
CA GLU A 126 -12.15 2.73 7.25
C GLU A 126 -11.07 3.26 6.32
N THR A 127 -9.87 3.39 6.87
CA THR A 127 -8.71 3.91 6.14
C THR A 127 -8.00 2.81 5.37
N VAL A 128 -7.26 3.19 4.32
CA VAL A 128 -6.40 2.23 3.63
C VAL A 128 -5.24 1.89 4.57
N SER A 129 -5.22 0.66 5.05
CA SER A 129 -4.14 0.11 5.88
C SER A 129 -3.43 -1.05 5.17
N VAL A 130 -2.30 -1.50 5.73
CA VAL A 130 -1.60 -2.69 5.23
C VAL A 130 -2.53 -3.91 5.20
N VAL A 131 -3.41 -4.05 6.19
CA VAL A 131 -4.40 -5.14 6.28
C VAL A 131 -5.39 -5.07 5.11
N VAL A 132 -5.88 -3.87 4.77
CA VAL A 132 -6.75 -3.65 3.62
C VAL A 132 -6.06 -4.04 2.32
N LEU A 133 -4.78 -3.69 2.14
CA LEU A 133 -4.01 -4.07 0.95
C LEU A 133 -3.84 -5.60 0.83
N ILE A 134 -3.61 -6.31 1.93
CA ILE A 134 -3.58 -7.78 1.94
C ILE A 134 -4.93 -8.33 1.47
N GLY A 135 -6.04 -7.74 1.96
CA GLY A 135 -7.39 -8.04 1.49
C GLY A 135 -7.57 -7.84 -0.01
N LEU A 136 -7.06 -6.74 -0.57
CA LEU A 136 -7.10 -6.47 -2.01
C LEU A 136 -6.32 -7.51 -2.84
N ILE A 137 -5.15 -7.95 -2.35
CA ILE A 137 -4.37 -9.01 -3.01
C ILE A 137 -5.17 -10.33 -3.03
N MET A 138 -5.79 -10.70 -1.91
CA MET A 138 -6.63 -11.90 -1.84
C MET A 138 -7.84 -11.78 -2.76
N LEU A 139 -8.53 -10.63 -2.76
CA LEU A 139 -9.66 -10.35 -3.63
C LEU A 139 -9.27 -10.50 -5.11
N ALA A 140 -8.13 -9.94 -5.51
CA ALA A 140 -7.63 -10.06 -6.88
C ALA A 140 -7.49 -11.54 -7.28
N GLY A 141 -6.92 -12.38 -6.40
CA GLY A 141 -6.80 -13.82 -6.64
C GLY A 141 -8.15 -14.53 -6.79
N ILE A 142 -9.12 -14.23 -5.92
CA ILE A 142 -10.46 -14.82 -5.94
C ILE A 142 -11.22 -14.43 -7.22
N VAL A 143 -11.22 -13.13 -7.54
CA VAL A 143 -11.90 -12.60 -8.72
C VAL A 143 -11.27 -13.15 -9.99
N VAL A 144 -9.94 -13.19 -10.05
CA VAL A 144 -9.23 -13.79 -11.19
C VAL A 144 -9.60 -15.26 -11.31
N ASN A 145 -9.48 -16.09 -10.26
CA ASN A 145 -9.82 -17.51 -10.32
C ASN A 145 -11.25 -17.72 -10.88
N ASN A 146 -12.21 -16.93 -10.41
CA ASN A 146 -13.56 -16.98 -10.93
C ASN A 146 -13.65 -16.65 -12.43
N ALA A 147 -12.90 -15.66 -12.89
CA ALA A 147 -12.82 -15.33 -14.31
C ALA A 147 -12.10 -16.41 -15.14
N ILE A 148 -11.02 -17.03 -14.61
CA ILE A 148 -10.29 -18.13 -15.26
C ILE A 148 -11.26 -19.25 -15.63
N VAL A 149 -11.96 -19.79 -14.64
CA VAL A 149 -12.82 -20.96 -14.83
C VAL A 149 -13.99 -20.64 -15.76
N LEU A 150 -14.55 -19.41 -15.70
CA LEU A 150 -15.62 -19.01 -16.61
C LEU A 150 -15.12 -18.96 -18.06
N VAL A 151 -14.00 -18.30 -18.32
CA VAL A 151 -13.44 -18.15 -19.66
C VAL A 151 -12.95 -19.49 -20.21
N ASP A 152 -12.35 -20.33 -19.36
CA ASP A 152 -11.93 -21.68 -19.71
C ASP A 152 -13.12 -22.54 -20.16
N TYR A 153 -14.22 -22.52 -19.39
CA TYR A 153 -15.43 -23.26 -19.75
C TYR A 153 -16.09 -22.75 -21.05
N VAL A 154 -16.13 -21.42 -21.27
CA VAL A 154 -16.58 -20.85 -22.54
C VAL A 154 -15.72 -21.33 -23.69
N ASN A 155 -14.39 -21.33 -23.53
CA ASN A 155 -13.47 -21.81 -24.55
C ASN A 155 -13.63 -23.32 -24.81
N MET A 156 -13.90 -24.11 -23.77
CA MET A 156 -14.19 -25.54 -23.90
C MET A 156 -15.46 -25.78 -24.72
N LEU A 157 -16.59 -25.13 -24.40
CA LEU A 157 -17.85 -25.24 -25.16
C LEU A 157 -17.68 -24.84 -26.63
N ARG A 158 -16.89 -23.79 -26.89
CA ARG A 158 -16.60 -23.33 -28.25
C ARG A 158 -15.75 -24.32 -29.04
N ARG A 159 -14.75 -24.95 -28.41
CA ARG A 159 -13.82 -25.88 -29.07
C ARG A 159 -14.40 -27.28 -29.24
N ARG A 160 -15.14 -27.79 -28.24
CA ARG A 160 -15.67 -29.16 -28.21
C ARG A 160 -17.02 -29.27 -28.89
N ASP A 161 -17.93 -28.35 -28.59
CA ASP A 161 -19.34 -28.45 -28.99
C ASP A 161 -19.67 -27.51 -30.17
N ASN A 162 -18.66 -26.83 -30.73
CA ASN A 162 -18.77 -25.86 -31.82
C ASN A 162 -19.87 -24.79 -31.60
N MET A 163 -20.18 -24.49 -30.34
CA MET A 163 -21.22 -23.52 -29.99
C MET A 163 -20.83 -22.10 -30.40
N ALA A 164 -21.83 -21.30 -30.79
CA ALA A 164 -21.65 -19.89 -31.05
C ALA A 164 -21.18 -19.15 -29.79
N LYS A 165 -20.35 -18.11 -29.93
CA LYS A 165 -19.74 -17.40 -28.78
C LYS A 165 -20.76 -16.91 -27.75
N LEU A 166 -21.89 -16.36 -28.20
CA LEU A 166 -22.93 -15.83 -27.31
C LEU A 166 -23.65 -16.96 -26.56
N GLU A 167 -23.95 -18.07 -27.23
CA GLU A 167 -24.60 -19.23 -26.62
C GLU A 167 -23.68 -19.90 -25.59
N ALA A 168 -22.39 -20.04 -25.91
CA ALA A 168 -21.40 -20.58 -25.00
C ALA A 168 -21.25 -19.73 -23.72
N VAL A 169 -21.29 -18.39 -23.84
CA VAL A 169 -21.25 -17.48 -22.69
C VAL A 169 -22.52 -17.60 -21.83
N ALA A 170 -23.69 -17.69 -22.46
CA ALA A 170 -24.95 -17.84 -21.73
C ALA A 170 -25.02 -19.17 -20.96
N GLU A 171 -24.58 -20.26 -21.58
CA GLU A 171 -24.55 -21.59 -20.96
C GLU A 171 -23.52 -21.65 -19.82
N ALA A 172 -22.31 -21.13 -20.06
CA ALA A 172 -21.27 -21.02 -19.04
C ALA A 172 -21.73 -20.19 -17.82
N GLY A 173 -22.44 -19.09 -18.07
CA GLY A 173 -23.02 -18.25 -17.03
C GLY A 173 -24.09 -18.99 -16.21
N ARG A 174 -24.98 -19.74 -16.86
CA ARG A 174 -25.99 -20.57 -16.16
C ARG A 174 -25.36 -21.63 -15.28
N LEU A 175 -24.33 -22.32 -15.76
CA LEU A 175 -23.68 -23.38 -15.00
C LEU A 175 -22.93 -22.83 -13.78
N ARG A 176 -22.30 -21.66 -13.91
CA ARG A 176 -21.57 -21.01 -12.81
C ARG A 176 -22.46 -20.29 -11.80
N LEU A 177 -23.71 -19.98 -12.14
CA LEU A 177 -24.66 -19.34 -11.24
C LEU A 177 -24.93 -20.18 -9.98
N ARG A 178 -24.98 -21.50 -10.10
CA ARG A 178 -25.32 -22.41 -8.98
C ARG A 178 -24.18 -22.61 -7.95
N PRO A 179 -22.89 -22.66 -8.33
CA PRO A 179 -21.78 -22.71 -7.37
C PRO A 179 -21.34 -21.37 -6.77
N ILE A 180 -21.75 -20.24 -7.37
CA ILE A 180 -21.30 -18.89 -6.95
C ILE A 180 -22.30 -18.22 -5.98
N LEU A 181 -23.60 -18.49 -6.11
CA LEU A 181 -24.64 -18.08 -5.15
C LEU A 181 -24.68 -19.01 -3.94
#